data_AF-A0A842RMX4-F1
#
_entry.id   AF-A0A842RMX4-F1
#
_cell.length_a   1.000
_cell.length_b   1.000
_cell.length_c   1.000
_cell.angle_alpha   90.00
_cell.angle_beta   90.00
_cell.angle_gamma   90.00
#
_symmetry.space_group_name_H-M   'P 1'
#
loop_
_entity.id
_entity.type
_entity.pdbx_description
1 polymer ?
#
loop_
_entity_poly.entity_id
_entity_poly.type
_entity_poly.pdbx_seq_one_letter_code
_entity_poly.pdbx_strand_id
1 'polypeptide(L)'
;MNEKEKVPFKEKILFGISAIPDHVTYQGFSLLVFTYYFSVIELKNLVWIGFIIWSIWNMINDPVLGALSDRTKQRGKLGKRRFFMIISIVPLSLSMFFLFYVPFTTTTKILEFAYFLTVIIVFEFFYTLFDVNINAIFPEQFTTESKRAQTNIPIKAFTVVAVILAAVPTLTQQTPKETNPVALQAEIEMLRFNYIIWGIYLALVVIIFAIPFLWKGIKPEKELAETYAKRPGFFESLKSTLKNKNFVKFVIANTMIWYVFNTLITIFPLYFEHVIDISAEESFFKTLALVSALLVAAFVLPFHKWLGTKYGMRNAMMITMTLWIGLLTPFFFISSGDKIFGLIITAAQGVSLSGALFYVDILLGDIIDEDASRHGVKRSASFYGINALIHRTSTILTMMTIFIVFQGTDWAGGYTTIYDEATVELALKLIIFVFPSIGCLIGIVFLKSFSLHGKELEEMRERLRKYPELL
;
A
#
# COMPACT_ATOMS: atom_id res chain seq x y z
N MET A 1 21.84 1.15 -24.14
CA MET A 1 20.40 0.85 -24.02
C MET A 1 19.80 0.90 -25.43
N ASN A 2 19.27 -0.22 -25.92
CA ASN A 2 18.61 -0.30 -27.23
C ASN A 2 17.43 0.68 -27.28
N GLU A 3 17.21 1.41 -28.39
CA GLU A 3 16.09 2.37 -28.48
C GLU A 3 14.72 1.72 -28.24
N LYS A 4 14.58 0.43 -28.54
CA LYS A 4 13.37 -0.39 -28.29
C LYS A 4 13.05 -0.62 -26.79
N GLU A 5 13.98 -0.35 -25.88
CA GLU A 5 13.78 -0.52 -24.44
C GLU A 5 13.40 0.78 -23.70
N LYS A 6 13.45 1.93 -24.37
CA LYS A 6 13.05 3.21 -23.77
C LYS A 6 11.54 3.36 -23.81
N VAL A 7 10.92 3.60 -22.64
CA VAL A 7 9.54 4.06 -22.59
C VAL A 7 9.53 5.57 -22.90
N PRO A 8 8.66 6.09 -23.77
CA PRO A 8 8.51 7.53 -24.01
C PRO A 8 8.19 8.28 -22.71
N PHE A 9 8.76 9.48 -22.52
CA PHE A 9 8.55 10.28 -21.30
C PHE A 9 7.06 10.52 -21.01
N LYS A 10 6.30 10.90 -22.04
CA LYS A 10 4.85 11.11 -21.94
C LYS A 10 4.11 9.88 -21.43
N GLU A 11 4.49 8.68 -21.88
CA GLU A 11 3.87 7.43 -21.44
C GLU A 11 4.21 7.12 -19.98
N LYS A 12 5.46 7.34 -19.56
CA LYS A 12 5.87 7.16 -18.16
C LYS A 12 5.09 8.08 -17.21
N ILE A 13 4.94 9.35 -17.58
CA ILE A 13 4.22 10.33 -16.76
C ILE A 13 2.73 10.02 -16.73
N LEU A 14 2.10 9.74 -17.87
CA LEU A 14 0.68 9.39 -17.93
C LEU A 14 0.34 8.13 -17.14
N PHE A 15 1.21 7.12 -17.18
CA PHE A 15 1.03 5.93 -16.35
C PHE A 15 1.34 6.21 -14.88
N GLY A 16 2.38 7.00 -14.58
CA GLY A 16 2.72 7.40 -13.22
C GLY A 16 1.59 8.13 -12.49
N ILE A 17 0.81 8.95 -13.21
CA ILE A 17 -0.38 9.65 -12.67
C ILE A 17 -1.41 8.68 -12.08
N SER A 18 -1.44 7.40 -12.50
CA SER A 18 -2.34 6.38 -11.93
C SER A 18 -2.19 6.19 -10.42
N ALA A 19 -1.01 6.49 -9.87
CA ALA A 19 -0.76 6.43 -8.42
C ALA A 19 -1.59 7.44 -7.62
N ILE A 20 -1.97 8.57 -8.21
CA ILE A 20 -2.73 9.62 -7.52
C ILE A 20 -4.14 9.16 -7.16
N PRO A 21 -5.01 8.79 -8.11
CA PRO A 21 -6.38 8.37 -7.77
C PRO A 21 -6.40 7.13 -6.88
N ASP A 22 -5.45 6.22 -7.00
CA ASP A 22 -5.33 5.05 -6.10
C ASP A 22 -5.00 5.49 -4.66
N HIS A 23 -3.82 6.09 -4.46
CA HIS A 23 -3.35 6.41 -3.11
C HIS A 23 -4.09 7.57 -2.45
N VAL A 24 -4.54 8.59 -3.19
CA VAL A 24 -5.42 9.64 -2.61
C VAL A 24 -6.67 9.00 -2.05
N THR A 25 -7.19 8.00 -2.74
CA THR A 25 -8.41 7.34 -2.31
C THR A 25 -8.21 6.59 -1.00
N TYR A 26 -7.27 5.66 -0.99
CA TYR A 26 -7.10 4.81 0.18
C TYR A 26 -6.56 5.58 1.39
N GLN A 27 -5.64 6.53 1.19
CA GLN A 27 -5.08 7.32 2.29
C GLN A 27 -6.11 8.29 2.86
N GLY A 28 -6.95 8.91 2.03
CA GLY A 28 -8.05 9.74 2.50
C GLY A 28 -9.02 8.95 3.36
N PHE A 29 -9.34 7.72 2.96
CA PHE A 29 -10.13 6.78 3.76
C PHE A 29 -9.45 6.48 5.11
N SER A 30 -8.19 6.03 5.09
CA SER A 30 -7.46 5.63 6.29
C SER A 30 -7.25 6.76 7.29
N LEU A 31 -7.03 8.00 6.83
CA LEU A 31 -6.76 9.15 7.70
C LEU A 31 -8.01 9.73 8.35
N LEU A 32 -9.15 9.71 7.65
CA LEU A 32 -10.32 10.53 8.02
C LEU A 32 -11.51 9.73 8.52
N VAL A 33 -11.79 8.56 7.93
CA VAL A 33 -13.06 7.86 8.16
C VAL A 33 -13.20 7.42 9.60
N PHE A 34 -12.16 6.82 10.20
CA PHE A 34 -12.22 6.43 11.60
C PHE A 34 -12.51 7.62 12.51
N THR A 35 -11.72 8.70 12.37
CA THR A 35 -11.83 9.91 13.20
C THR A 35 -13.22 10.54 13.07
N TYR A 36 -13.76 10.62 11.86
CA TYR A 36 -15.09 11.18 11.58
C TYR A 36 -16.20 10.37 12.28
N TYR A 37 -16.25 9.06 12.04
CA TYR A 37 -17.32 8.23 12.59
C TYR A 37 -17.20 8.02 14.10
N PHE A 38 -15.98 8.06 14.63
CA PHE A 38 -15.72 7.95 16.07
C PHE A 38 -16.02 9.25 16.81
N SER A 39 -15.51 10.38 16.32
CA SER A 39 -15.48 11.66 17.07
C SER A 39 -16.58 12.65 16.68
N VAL A 40 -17.13 12.56 15.46
CA VAL A 40 -18.12 13.53 14.94
C VAL A 40 -19.51 12.91 14.81
N ILE A 41 -19.60 11.68 14.31
CA ILE A 41 -20.87 10.93 14.29
C ILE A 41 -21.14 10.22 15.62
N GLU A 42 -20.10 9.99 16.42
CA GLU A 42 -20.17 9.40 17.76
C GLU A 42 -20.74 7.98 17.79
N LEU A 43 -20.31 7.13 16.86
CA LEU A 43 -20.69 5.72 16.82
C LEU A 43 -20.06 4.88 17.95
N LYS A 44 -19.12 5.44 18.71
CA LYS A 44 -18.44 4.78 19.84
C LYS A 44 -17.87 3.41 19.42
N ASN A 45 -18.26 2.35 20.12
CA ASN A 45 -17.77 0.99 19.89
C ASN A 45 -18.22 0.38 18.55
N LEU A 46 -19.30 0.90 17.93
CA LEU A 46 -19.81 0.39 16.67
C LEU A 46 -18.84 0.64 15.51
N VAL A 47 -18.01 1.69 15.58
CA VAL A 47 -16.97 1.98 14.58
C VAL A 47 -16.04 0.78 14.41
N TRP A 48 -15.56 0.22 15.52
CA TRP A 48 -14.66 -0.93 15.54
C TRP A 48 -15.29 -2.17 14.89
N ILE A 49 -16.54 -2.46 15.22
CA ILE A 49 -17.29 -3.57 14.62
C ILE A 49 -17.39 -3.37 13.10
N GLY A 50 -17.67 -2.15 12.64
CA GLY A 50 -17.74 -1.83 11.23
C GLY A 50 -16.40 -2.04 10.51
N PHE A 51 -15.28 -1.60 11.08
CA PHE A 51 -13.95 -1.83 10.51
C PHE A 51 -13.54 -3.31 10.51
N ILE A 52 -13.98 -4.11 11.48
CA ILE A 52 -13.76 -5.57 11.47
C ILE A 52 -14.50 -6.21 10.30
N ILE A 53 -15.79 -5.89 10.12
CA ILE A 53 -16.59 -6.41 9.01
C ILE A 53 -16.00 -5.96 7.66
N TRP A 54 -15.64 -4.68 7.55
CA TRP A 54 -14.95 -4.13 6.37
C TRP A 54 -13.65 -4.86 6.08
N SER A 55 -12.84 -5.19 7.11
CA SER A 55 -11.58 -5.92 6.92
C SER A 55 -11.79 -7.33 6.36
N ILE A 56 -12.81 -8.04 6.86
CA ILE A 56 -13.19 -9.37 6.35
C ILE A 56 -13.65 -9.26 4.89
N TRP A 57 -14.51 -8.28 4.59
CA TRP A 57 -14.97 -8.00 3.23
C TRP A 57 -13.78 -7.71 2.29
N ASN A 58 -12.84 -6.90 2.76
CA ASN A 58 -11.65 -6.51 2.03
C ASN A 58 -10.77 -7.73 1.66
N MET A 59 -10.52 -8.62 2.63
CA MET A 59 -9.77 -9.87 2.38
C MET A 59 -10.41 -10.76 1.31
N ILE A 60 -11.73 -10.74 1.18
CA ILE A 60 -12.47 -11.52 0.17
C ILE A 60 -12.46 -10.82 -1.18
N ASN A 61 -12.63 -9.50 -1.21
CA ASN A 61 -12.72 -8.73 -2.45
C ASN A 61 -11.47 -8.84 -3.31
N ASP A 62 -10.27 -8.66 -2.72
CA ASP A 62 -9.00 -8.64 -3.45
C ASP A 62 -8.83 -9.84 -4.41
N PRO A 63 -8.90 -11.11 -3.95
CA PRO A 63 -8.75 -12.25 -4.83
C PRO A 63 -9.96 -12.44 -5.77
N VAL A 64 -11.18 -12.17 -5.30
CA VAL A 64 -12.41 -12.39 -6.09
C VAL A 64 -12.47 -11.44 -7.28
N LEU A 65 -12.25 -10.14 -7.04
CA LEU A 65 -12.29 -9.11 -8.08
C LEU A 65 -11.10 -9.21 -9.04
N GLY A 66 -9.94 -9.64 -8.55
CA GLY A 66 -8.80 -9.95 -9.42
C GLY A 66 -9.10 -11.06 -10.42
N ALA A 67 -9.66 -12.17 -9.94
CA ALA A 67 -10.04 -13.27 -10.81
C ALA A 67 -11.26 -12.95 -11.70
N LEU A 68 -12.23 -12.17 -11.20
CA LEU A 68 -13.36 -11.70 -12.00
C LEU A 68 -12.87 -10.84 -13.17
N SER A 69 -11.96 -9.91 -12.90
CA SER A 69 -11.39 -9.05 -13.94
C SER A 69 -10.62 -9.86 -14.98
N ASP A 70 -9.84 -10.85 -14.54
CA ASP A 70 -9.16 -11.78 -15.44
C ASP A 70 -10.15 -12.60 -16.29
N ARG A 71 -11.22 -13.13 -15.70
CA ARG A 71 -12.18 -13.99 -16.43
C ARG A 71 -13.17 -13.21 -17.29
N THR A 72 -13.03 -11.90 -17.40
CA THR A 72 -13.94 -11.09 -18.20
C THR A 72 -13.42 -10.96 -19.63
N LYS A 73 -14.28 -11.33 -20.59
CA LYS A 73 -14.00 -11.15 -22.02
C LYS A 73 -13.67 -9.69 -22.35
N GLN A 74 -12.80 -9.50 -23.34
CA GLN A 74 -12.47 -8.16 -23.84
C GLN A 74 -13.73 -7.36 -24.19
N ARG A 75 -13.85 -6.15 -23.64
CA ARG A 75 -14.98 -5.24 -23.86
C ARG A 75 -14.71 -4.27 -25.01
N GLY A 76 -14.71 -4.81 -26.23
CA GLY A 76 -14.56 -4.04 -27.47
C GLY A 76 -13.25 -3.23 -27.52
N LYS A 77 -13.35 -1.95 -27.93
CA LYS A 77 -12.20 -1.04 -28.09
C LYS A 77 -11.61 -0.53 -26.76
N LEU A 78 -12.36 -0.64 -25.66
CA LEU A 78 -11.87 -0.19 -24.34
C LEU A 78 -10.84 -1.16 -23.77
N GLY A 79 -10.95 -2.46 -24.09
CA GLY A 79 -10.18 -3.49 -23.41
C GLY A 79 -10.74 -3.80 -22.01
N LYS A 80 -10.32 -4.91 -21.42
CA LYS A 80 -10.83 -5.39 -20.11
C LYS A 80 -10.49 -4.43 -18.96
N ARG A 81 -9.23 -4.00 -18.85
CA ARG A 81 -8.72 -3.23 -17.69
C ARG A 81 -9.31 -1.83 -17.65
N ARG A 82 -9.27 -1.11 -18.77
CA ARG A 82 -9.87 0.22 -18.89
C ARG A 82 -11.38 0.16 -18.65
N PHE A 83 -12.09 -0.87 -19.11
CA PHE A 83 -13.51 -1.03 -18.83
C PHE A 83 -13.77 -1.09 -17.32
N PHE A 84 -13.08 -1.97 -16.59
CA PHE A 84 -13.24 -2.08 -15.14
C PHE A 84 -12.92 -0.79 -14.40
N MET A 85 -11.84 -0.10 -14.78
CA MET A 85 -11.50 1.16 -14.15
C MET A 85 -12.48 2.30 -14.47
N ILE A 86 -13.08 2.34 -15.67
CA ILE A 86 -14.12 3.33 -16.00
C ILE A 86 -15.39 3.09 -15.21
N ILE A 87 -15.81 1.83 -15.05
CA ILE A 87 -17.02 1.52 -14.27
C ILE A 87 -16.80 1.72 -12.77
N SER A 88 -15.56 1.65 -12.28
CA SER A 88 -15.25 1.85 -10.86
C SER A 88 -14.97 3.30 -10.51
N ILE A 89 -14.37 4.10 -11.40
CA ILE A 89 -13.91 5.45 -11.03
C ILE A 89 -15.05 6.38 -10.61
N VAL A 90 -16.19 6.39 -11.32
CA VAL A 90 -17.31 7.29 -11.00
C VAL A 90 -17.94 6.90 -9.65
N PRO A 91 -18.32 5.62 -9.41
CA PRO A 91 -18.79 5.21 -8.10
C PRO A 91 -17.76 5.39 -6.98
N LEU A 92 -16.46 5.17 -7.26
CA LEU A 92 -15.40 5.38 -6.28
C LEU A 92 -15.33 6.85 -5.87
N SER A 93 -15.34 7.78 -6.82
CA SER A 93 -15.35 9.21 -6.51
C SER A 93 -16.63 9.65 -5.79
N LEU A 94 -17.80 9.11 -6.15
CA LEU A 94 -19.04 9.37 -5.41
C LEU A 94 -18.97 8.82 -3.98
N SER A 95 -18.38 7.64 -3.79
CA SER A 95 -18.23 7.04 -2.46
C SER A 95 -17.38 7.91 -1.53
N MET A 96 -16.43 8.70 -2.06
CA MET A 96 -15.68 9.68 -1.26
C MET A 96 -16.54 10.78 -0.68
N PHE A 97 -17.55 11.25 -1.42
CA PHE A 97 -18.53 12.17 -0.87
C PHE A 97 -19.42 11.46 0.18
N PHE A 98 -19.96 10.29 -0.16
CA PHE A 98 -20.88 9.55 0.72
C PHE A 98 -20.23 9.06 2.02
N LEU A 99 -18.92 8.83 2.04
CA LEU A 99 -18.19 8.48 3.27
C LEU A 99 -18.36 9.56 4.36
N PHE A 100 -18.56 10.82 3.96
CA PHE A 100 -18.62 11.96 4.87
C PHE A 100 -19.98 12.67 4.88
N TYR A 101 -20.95 12.20 4.09
CA TYR A 101 -22.30 12.76 4.06
C TYR A 101 -23.28 11.86 4.81
N VAL A 102 -23.43 12.08 6.12
CA VAL A 102 -24.43 11.36 6.94
C VAL A 102 -25.67 12.25 7.12
N PRO A 103 -26.81 11.96 6.45
CA PRO A 103 -27.92 12.90 6.33
C PRO A 103 -28.90 12.88 7.52
N PHE A 104 -28.59 12.16 8.59
CA PHE A 104 -29.47 12.01 9.74
C PHE A 104 -28.68 11.84 11.03
N THR A 105 -29.33 12.18 12.14
CA THR A 105 -28.84 11.93 13.50
C THR A 105 -29.97 11.26 14.27
N THR A 106 -29.70 10.10 14.85
CA THR A 106 -30.64 9.32 15.65
C THR A 106 -30.10 9.10 17.06
N THR A 107 -31.02 8.88 18.02
CA THR A 107 -30.63 8.61 19.41
C THR A 107 -29.94 7.25 19.57
N THR A 108 -30.32 6.24 18.78
CA THR A 108 -29.81 4.87 18.92
C THR A 108 -28.51 4.61 18.15
N LYS A 109 -28.14 5.48 17.21
CA LYS A 109 -26.96 5.36 16.32
C LYS A 109 -26.95 4.12 15.40
N ILE A 110 -28.00 3.30 15.43
CA ILE A 110 -28.09 2.06 14.63
C ILE A 110 -28.19 2.39 13.14
N LEU A 111 -28.94 3.44 12.78
CA LEU A 111 -29.11 3.83 11.39
C LEU A 111 -27.80 4.41 10.83
N GLU A 112 -27.10 5.23 11.61
CA GLU A 112 -25.77 5.75 11.26
C GLU A 112 -24.74 4.64 11.12
N PHE A 113 -24.79 3.63 11.99
CA PHE A 113 -23.94 2.46 11.87
C PHE A 113 -24.24 1.64 10.61
N ALA A 114 -25.53 1.39 10.31
CA ALA A 114 -25.91 0.68 9.09
C ALA A 114 -25.48 1.45 7.83
N TYR A 115 -25.61 2.78 7.84
CA TYR A 115 -25.12 3.65 6.78
C TYR A 115 -23.60 3.58 6.64
N PHE A 116 -22.88 3.81 7.74
CA PHE A 116 -21.42 3.68 7.80
C PHE A 116 -20.95 2.36 7.20
N LEU A 117 -21.50 1.23 7.68
CA LEU A 117 -21.14 -0.10 7.21
C LEU A 117 -21.41 -0.26 5.71
N THR A 118 -22.55 0.22 5.23
CA THR A 118 -22.91 0.15 3.81
C THR A 118 -21.92 0.94 2.96
N VAL A 119 -21.62 2.19 3.35
CA VAL A 119 -20.75 3.06 2.55
C VAL A 119 -19.32 2.56 2.52
N ILE A 120 -18.75 2.09 3.65
CA ILE A 120 -17.38 1.54 3.64
C ILE A 120 -17.28 0.23 2.83
N ILE A 121 -18.31 -0.61 2.82
CA ILE A 121 -18.35 -1.84 2.00
C ILE A 121 -18.42 -1.51 0.51
N VAL A 122 -19.26 -0.54 0.13
CA VAL A 122 -19.41 -0.07 -1.25
C VAL A 122 -18.14 0.61 -1.73
N PHE A 123 -17.55 1.48 -0.90
CA PHE A 123 -16.25 2.09 -1.13
C PHE A 123 -15.19 1.04 -1.42
N GLU A 124 -15.05 0.04 -0.54
CA GLU A 124 -14.01 -0.99 -0.67
C GLU A 124 -14.16 -1.80 -1.96
N PHE A 125 -15.38 -2.14 -2.32
CA PHE A 125 -15.66 -2.88 -3.55
C PHE A 125 -15.17 -2.11 -4.79
N PHE A 126 -15.52 -0.83 -4.90
CA PHE A 126 -15.10 0.00 -6.04
C PHE A 126 -13.62 0.35 -6.01
N TYR A 127 -13.05 0.55 -4.81
CA TYR A 127 -11.62 0.76 -4.63
C TYR A 127 -10.84 -0.45 -5.13
N THR A 128 -11.17 -1.65 -4.62
CA THR A 128 -10.52 -2.90 -5.03
C THR A 128 -10.66 -3.13 -6.54
N LEU A 129 -11.85 -2.86 -7.11
CA LEU A 129 -12.08 -3.01 -8.54
C LEU A 129 -11.19 -2.06 -9.37
N PHE A 130 -10.90 -0.86 -8.86
CA PHE A 130 -9.99 0.09 -9.48
C PHE A 130 -8.52 -0.34 -9.31
N ASP A 131 -8.08 -0.54 -8.06
CA ASP A 131 -6.70 -0.83 -7.67
C ASP A 131 -6.15 -2.10 -8.35
N VAL A 132 -6.87 -3.22 -8.24
CA VAL A 132 -6.41 -4.50 -8.80
C VAL A 132 -6.24 -4.40 -10.31
N ASN A 133 -7.03 -3.57 -11.00
CA ASN A 133 -6.91 -3.36 -12.44
C ASN A 133 -5.77 -2.41 -12.82
N ILE A 134 -5.45 -1.41 -11.99
CA ILE A 134 -4.25 -0.55 -12.15
C ILE A 134 -2.99 -1.40 -12.01
N ASN A 135 -2.92 -2.18 -10.94
CA ASN A 135 -1.77 -3.02 -10.66
C ASN A 135 -1.59 -4.09 -11.73
N ALA A 136 -2.69 -4.70 -12.20
CA ALA A 136 -2.64 -5.71 -13.26
C ALA A 136 -2.20 -5.17 -14.63
N ILE A 137 -2.57 -3.94 -15.01
CA ILE A 137 -2.19 -3.39 -16.31
C ILE A 137 -0.70 -3.02 -16.37
N PHE A 138 -0.03 -2.81 -15.22
CA PHE A 138 1.38 -2.45 -15.16
C PHE A 138 2.31 -3.52 -15.81
N PRO A 139 2.33 -4.79 -15.37
CA PRO A 139 3.15 -5.82 -16.00
C PRO A 139 2.61 -6.31 -17.35
N GLU A 140 1.33 -6.05 -17.66
CA GLU A 140 0.74 -6.30 -18.99
C GLU A 140 1.25 -5.29 -20.03
N GLN A 141 1.29 -3.98 -19.71
CA GLN A 141 1.72 -2.95 -20.65
C GLN A 141 3.24 -2.81 -20.74
N PHE A 142 3.95 -3.03 -19.63
CA PHE A 142 5.41 -2.96 -19.58
C PHE A 142 6.00 -4.36 -19.49
N THR A 143 6.25 -4.95 -20.66
CA THR A 143 6.61 -6.36 -20.83
C THR A 143 8.06 -6.71 -20.46
N THR A 144 8.89 -5.71 -20.14
CA THR A 144 10.30 -5.93 -19.75
C THR A 144 10.63 -5.24 -18.44
N GLU A 145 11.54 -5.83 -17.66
CA GLU A 145 12.09 -5.24 -16.44
C GLU A 145 12.54 -3.79 -16.64
N SER A 146 13.26 -3.52 -17.73
CA SER A 146 13.76 -2.18 -18.02
C SER A 146 12.62 -1.18 -18.21
N LYS A 147 11.53 -1.59 -18.89
CA LYS A 147 10.34 -0.74 -19.04
C LYS A 147 9.60 -0.57 -17.71
N ARG A 148 9.40 -1.66 -16.95
CA ARG A 148 8.78 -1.63 -15.61
C ARG A 148 9.54 -0.70 -14.67
N ALA A 149 10.86 -0.89 -14.54
CA ALA A 149 11.74 -0.06 -13.73
C ALA A 149 11.69 1.43 -14.13
N GLN A 150 11.65 1.73 -15.44
CA GLN A 150 11.57 3.11 -15.90
C GLN A 150 10.22 3.78 -15.60
N THR A 151 9.12 3.02 -15.67
CA THR A 151 7.78 3.54 -15.37
C THR A 151 7.47 3.54 -13.87
N ASN A 152 8.06 2.63 -13.09
CA ASN A 152 7.83 2.60 -11.64
C ASN A 152 8.37 3.84 -10.93
N ILE A 153 9.42 4.49 -11.48
CA ILE A 153 9.95 5.75 -10.92
C ILE A 153 8.86 6.83 -10.81
N PRO A 154 8.19 7.26 -11.90
CA PRO A 154 7.13 8.25 -11.77
C PRO A 154 5.91 7.74 -11.00
N ILE A 155 5.57 6.45 -11.03
CA ILE A 155 4.52 5.88 -10.15
C ILE A 155 4.83 6.22 -8.70
N LYS A 156 6.02 5.84 -8.21
CA LYS A 156 6.40 6.08 -6.80
C LYS A 156 6.56 7.57 -6.47
N ALA A 157 7.04 8.39 -7.40
CA ALA A 157 7.07 9.84 -7.20
C ALA A 157 5.66 10.43 -7.04
N PHE A 158 4.71 10.00 -7.88
CA PHE A 158 3.31 10.42 -7.76
C PHE A 158 2.60 9.80 -6.56
N THR A 159 2.99 8.62 -6.08
CA THR A 159 2.52 8.07 -4.79
C THR A 159 2.81 9.05 -3.65
N VAL A 160 4.01 9.63 -3.58
CA VAL A 160 4.33 10.62 -2.52
C VAL A 160 3.46 11.87 -2.64
N VAL A 161 3.27 12.37 -3.87
CA VAL A 161 2.35 13.50 -4.12
C VAL A 161 0.93 13.15 -3.68
N ALA A 162 0.47 11.93 -3.97
CA ALA A 162 -0.85 11.44 -3.62
C ALA A 162 -1.07 11.39 -2.09
N VAL A 163 -0.09 10.89 -1.34
CA VAL A 163 -0.13 10.85 0.13
C VAL A 163 -0.23 12.27 0.70
N ILE A 164 0.55 13.22 0.16
CA ILE A 164 0.48 14.64 0.58
C ILE A 164 -0.91 15.22 0.30
N LEU A 165 -1.45 15.01 -0.91
CA LEU A 165 -2.80 15.47 -1.27
C LEU A 165 -3.88 14.87 -0.37
N ALA A 166 -3.77 13.58 -0.01
CA ALA A 166 -4.68 12.91 0.91
C ALA A 166 -4.61 13.43 2.35
N ALA A 167 -3.46 13.98 2.76
CA ALA A 167 -3.22 14.53 4.09
C ALA A 167 -3.63 16.01 4.21
N VAL A 168 -3.89 16.73 3.11
CA VAL A 168 -4.35 18.14 3.17
C VAL A 168 -5.55 18.34 4.12
N PRO A 169 -6.57 17.47 4.15
CA PRO A 169 -7.67 17.58 5.11
C PRO A 169 -7.21 17.61 6.56
N THR A 170 -6.14 16.89 6.93
CA THR A 170 -5.66 16.82 8.32
C THR A 170 -4.99 18.11 8.80
N LEU A 171 -4.82 19.10 7.92
CA LEU A 171 -4.34 20.44 8.28
C LEU A 171 -5.42 21.29 8.97
N THR A 172 -6.70 20.93 8.83
CA THR A 172 -7.80 21.55 9.58
C THR A 172 -8.14 20.75 10.83
N GLN A 173 -8.92 21.35 11.72
CA GLN A 173 -9.43 20.64 12.90
C GLN A 173 -10.27 19.41 12.49
N GLN A 174 -9.98 18.26 13.08
CA GLN A 174 -10.64 16.97 12.77
C GLN A 174 -11.56 16.46 13.88
N THR A 175 -11.40 16.95 15.10
CA THR A 175 -12.12 16.51 16.29
C THR A 175 -12.70 17.70 17.05
N PRO A 176 -13.84 17.54 17.74
CA PRO A 176 -14.36 18.57 18.62
C PRO A 176 -13.40 18.86 19.79
N LYS A 177 -13.37 20.11 20.26
CA LYS A 177 -12.56 20.54 21.41
C LYS A 177 -13.38 21.28 22.47
N GLU A 178 -14.57 21.75 22.10
CA GLU A 178 -15.43 22.49 23.02
C GLU A 178 -16.02 21.58 24.11
N THR A 179 -16.03 22.07 25.34
CA THR A 179 -16.63 21.37 26.48
C THR A 179 -18.04 21.88 26.81
N ASN A 180 -18.39 23.08 26.35
CA ASN A 180 -19.71 23.63 26.53
C ASN A 180 -20.70 22.93 25.58
N PRO A 181 -21.83 22.36 26.07
CA PRO A 181 -22.74 21.58 25.23
C PRO A 181 -23.30 22.33 24.00
N VAL A 182 -23.54 23.64 24.11
CA VAL A 182 -24.08 24.45 23.01
C VAL A 182 -23.00 24.74 21.96
N ALA A 183 -21.80 25.10 22.41
CA ALA A 183 -20.66 25.35 21.53
C ALA A 183 -20.20 24.06 20.83
N LEU A 184 -20.19 22.94 21.57
CA LEU A 184 -19.86 21.61 21.06
C LEU A 184 -20.80 21.19 19.93
N GLN A 185 -22.11 21.39 20.07
CA GLN A 185 -23.05 21.04 19.01
C GLN A 185 -22.81 21.87 17.73
N ALA A 186 -22.56 23.18 17.87
CA ALA A 186 -22.24 24.03 16.73
C ALA A 186 -20.92 23.64 16.06
N GLU A 187 -19.91 23.27 16.85
CA GLU A 187 -18.62 22.77 16.38
C GLU A 187 -18.77 21.43 15.63
N ILE A 188 -19.57 20.50 16.14
CA ILE A 188 -19.86 19.21 15.48
C ILE A 188 -20.51 19.44 14.11
N GLU A 189 -21.48 20.34 14.00
CA GLU A 189 -22.11 20.63 12.70
C GLU A 189 -21.13 21.28 11.71
N MET A 190 -20.26 22.18 12.20
CA MET A 190 -19.18 22.75 11.38
C MET A 190 -18.21 21.67 10.90
N LEU A 191 -17.81 20.75 11.78
CA LEU A 191 -16.95 19.63 11.43
C LEU A 191 -17.62 18.74 10.39
N ARG A 192 -18.90 18.37 10.56
CA ARG A 192 -19.66 17.60 9.56
C ARG A 192 -19.61 18.27 8.19
N PHE A 193 -19.85 19.58 8.14
CA PHE A 193 -19.75 20.35 6.90
C PHE A 193 -18.33 20.30 6.30
N ASN A 194 -17.29 20.50 7.12
CA ASN A 194 -15.89 20.43 6.66
C ASN A 194 -15.52 19.05 6.10
N TYR A 195 -15.95 17.96 6.74
CA TYR A 195 -15.73 16.60 6.24
C TYR A 195 -16.43 16.35 4.91
N ILE A 196 -17.63 16.91 4.70
CA ILE A 196 -18.31 16.86 3.39
C ILE A 196 -17.47 17.58 2.32
N ILE A 197 -16.97 18.78 2.62
CA ILE A 197 -16.10 19.54 1.71
C ILE A 197 -14.83 18.74 1.39
N TRP A 198 -14.23 18.08 2.39
CA TRP A 198 -13.07 17.21 2.18
C TRP A 198 -13.39 15.97 1.34
N GLY A 199 -14.56 15.36 1.52
CA GLY A 199 -15.07 14.30 0.67
C GLY A 199 -15.19 14.72 -0.80
N ILE A 200 -15.72 15.94 -1.04
CA ILE A 200 -15.81 16.54 -2.39
C ILE A 200 -14.41 16.80 -2.95
N TYR A 201 -13.51 17.38 -2.16
CA TYR A 201 -12.12 17.62 -2.56
C TYR A 201 -11.44 16.32 -3.01
N LEU A 202 -11.50 15.26 -2.20
CA LEU A 202 -10.91 13.96 -2.51
C LEU A 202 -11.55 13.37 -3.78
N ALA A 203 -12.88 13.43 -3.91
CA ALA A 203 -13.59 12.98 -5.10
C ALA A 203 -13.10 13.70 -6.37
N LEU A 204 -12.93 15.02 -6.31
CA LEU A 204 -12.45 15.82 -7.44
C LEU A 204 -11.01 15.47 -7.81
N VAL A 205 -10.12 15.33 -6.83
CA VAL A 205 -8.72 14.92 -7.08
C VAL A 205 -8.69 13.55 -7.78
N VAL A 206 -9.47 12.58 -7.30
CA VAL A 206 -9.56 11.24 -7.89
C VAL A 206 -10.01 11.31 -9.36
N ILE A 207 -11.11 12.03 -9.66
CA ILE A 207 -11.62 12.15 -11.03
C ILE A 207 -10.61 12.86 -11.95
N ILE A 208 -10.09 14.01 -11.51
CA ILE A 208 -9.20 14.88 -12.31
C ILE A 208 -7.95 14.11 -12.77
N PHE A 209 -7.35 13.32 -11.87
CA PHE A 209 -6.13 12.58 -12.18
C PHE A 209 -6.39 11.20 -12.82
N ALA A 210 -7.54 10.57 -12.55
CA ALA A 210 -7.88 9.32 -13.22
C ALA A 210 -8.16 9.49 -14.72
N ILE A 211 -8.86 10.56 -15.13
CA ILE A 211 -9.25 10.76 -16.54
C ILE A 211 -8.04 10.72 -17.50
N PRO A 212 -6.96 11.51 -17.31
CA PRO A 212 -5.79 11.47 -18.19
C PRO A 212 -5.16 10.07 -18.31
N PHE A 213 -5.04 9.36 -17.19
CA PHE A 213 -4.50 8.00 -17.14
C PHE A 213 -5.40 7.01 -17.90
N LEU A 214 -6.71 7.03 -17.65
CA LEU A 214 -7.66 6.10 -18.27
C LEU A 214 -7.67 6.22 -19.79
N TRP A 215 -7.67 7.45 -20.30
CA TRP A 215 -7.79 7.71 -21.74
C TRP A 215 -6.46 7.63 -22.51
N LYS A 216 -5.36 8.06 -21.90
CA LYS A 216 -4.06 8.19 -22.60
C LYS A 216 -2.93 7.34 -22.00
N GLY A 217 -3.04 6.91 -20.75
CA GLY A 217 -2.04 6.08 -20.07
C GLY A 217 -2.16 4.59 -20.39
N ILE A 218 -3.39 4.09 -20.54
CA ILE A 218 -3.66 2.67 -20.82
C ILE A 218 -3.57 2.38 -22.31
N LYS A 219 -2.84 1.32 -22.68
CA LYS A 219 -2.84 0.75 -24.03
C LYS A 219 -3.54 -0.60 -24.00
N PRO A 220 -4.83 -0.67 -24.39
CA PRO A 220 -5.56 -1.92 -24.37
C PRO A 220 -5.02 -2.87 -25.44
N GLU A 221 -4.55 -4.03 -25.02
CA GLU A 221 -4.18 -5.11 -25.93
C GLU A 221 -5.41 -5.94 -26.30
N LYS A 222 -5.42 -6.45 -27.54
CA LYS A 222 -6.46 -7.38 -27.98
C LYS A 222 -6.13 -8.77 -27.48
N GLU A 223 -7.03 -9.34 -26.68
CA GLU A 223 -6.93 -10.71 -26.23
C GLU A 223 -7.56 -11.65 -27.25
N LEU A 224 -6.80 -12.64 -27.72
CA LEU A 224 -7.30 -13.67 -28.62
C LEU A 224 -8.31 -14.58 -27.89
N ALA A 225 -9.36 -15.02 -28.59
CA ALA A 225 -10.41 -15.87 -28.01
C ALA A 225 -9.86 -17.21 -27.47
N GLU A 226 -8.82 -17.75 -28.11
CA GLU A 226 -8.12 -18.96 -27.69
C GLU A 226 -7.35 -18.77 -26.38
N THR A 227 -6.69 -17.62 -26.21
CA THR A 227 -6.00 -17.26 -24.95
C THR A 227 -7.00 -17.10 -23.81
N TYR A 228 -8.17 -16.50 -24.07
CA TYR A 228 -9.24 -16.39 -23.10
C TYR A 228 -9.79 -17.77 -22.66
N ALA A 229 -9.93 -18.73 -23.59
CA ALA A 229 -10.46 -20.05 -23.30
C ALA A 229 -9.56 -20.87 -22.35
N LYS A 230 -8.26 -20.56 -22.29
CA LYS A 230 -7.29 -21.20 -21.38
C LYS A 230 -7.35 -20.66 -19.95
N ARG A 231 -8.17 -19.64 -19.65
CA ARG A 231 -8.22 -19.03 -18.31
C ARG A 231 -8.81 -19.99 -17.29
N PRO A 232 -8.08 -20.32 -16.21
CA PRO A 232 -8.57 -21.24 -15.18
C PRO A 232 -9.75 -20.64 -14.41
N GLY A 233 -10.53 -21.51 -13.77
CA GLY A 233 -11.57 -21.08 -12.82
C GLY A 233 -10.97 -20.35 -11.61
N PHE A 234 -11.80 -19.69 -10.79
CA PHE A 234 -11.33 -18.95 -9.60
C PHE A 234 -10.46 -19.81 -8.67
N PHE A 235 -11.00 -20.93 -8.20
CA PHE A 235 -10.32 -21.84 -7.27
C PHE A 235 -9.08 -22.50 -7.89
N GLU A 236 -9.12 -22.78 -9.19
CA GLU A 236 -7.98 -23.32 -9.92
C GLU A 236 -6.86 -22.27 -10.06
N SER A 237 -7.21 -21.03 -10.38
CA SER A 237 -6.30 -19.89 -10.43
C SER A 237 -5.59 -19.70 -9.08
N LEU A 238 -6.37 -19.68 -8.00
CA LEU A 238 -5.87 -19.59 -6.62
C LEU A 238 -4.91 -20.75 -6.29
N LYS A 239 -5.35 -21.98 -6.53
CA LYS A 239 -4.55 -23.19 -6.26
C LYS A 239 -3.27 -23.24 -7.08
N SER A 240 -3.32 -22.86 -8.35
CA SER A 240 -2.14 -22.84 -9.24
C SER A 240 -1.13 -21.77 -8.80
N THR A 241 -1.62 -20.57 -8.45
CA THR A 241 -0.77 -19.49 -7.93
C THR A 241 -0.06 -19.89 -6.64
N LEU A 242 -0.77 -20.50 -5.68
CA LEU A 242 -0.17 -21.00 -4.43
C LEU A 242 0.76 -22.20 -4.63
N LYS A 243 0.68 -22.91 -5.77
CA LYS A 243 1.63 -23.96 -6.15
C LYS A 243 2.88 -23.42 -6.86
N ASN A 244 2.86 -22.18 -7.35
CA ASN A 244 4.04 -21.57 -7.95
C ASN A 244 5.08 -21.30 -6.86
N LYS A 245 6.18 -22.07 -6.88
CA LYS A 245 7.25 -21.97 -5.88
C LYS A 245 7.89 -20.58 -5.84
N ASN A 246 8.06 -19.92 -6.98
CA ASN A 246 8.63 -18.57 -7.04
C ASN A 246 7.67 -17.54 -6.46
N PHE A 247 6.36 -17.68 -6.73
CA PHE A 247 5.33 -16.87 -6.07
C PHE A 247 5.33 -17.05 -4.56
N VAL A 248 5.34 -18.27 -4.04
CA VAL A 248 5.32 -18.53 -2.59
C VAL A 248 6.55 -17.93 -1.90
N LYS A 249 7.74 -18.11 -2.48
CA LYS A 249 8.99 -17.52 -1.94
C LYS A 249 8.93 -15.99 -1.95
N PHE A 250 8.46 -15.40 -3.05
CA PHE A 250 8.30 -13.96 -3.20
C PHE A 250 7.28 -13.39 -2.21
N VAL A 251 6.10 -14.00 -2.09
CA VAL A 251 5.02 -13.46 -1.27
C VAL A 251 5.36 -13.53 0.22
N ILE A 252 6.11 -14.54 0.66
CA ILE A 252 6.65 -14.59 2.03
C ILE A 252 7.64 -13.44 2.25
N ALA A 253 8.58 -13.22 1.33
CA ALA A 253 9.52 -12.11 1.42
C ALA A 253 8.81 -10.75 1.39
N ASN A 254 7.80 -10.58 0.53
CA ASN A 254 6.98 -9.38 0.47
C ASN A 254 6.19 -9.16 1.78
N THR A 255 5.64 -10.24 2.37
CA THR A 255 4.98 -10.18 3.68
C THR A 255 5.93 -9.68 4.77
N MET A 256 7.19 -10.12 4.75
CA MET A 256 8.19 -9.61 5.70
C MET A 256 8.52 -8.14 5.47
N ILE A 257 8.57 -7.66 4.22
CA ILE A 257 8.76 -6.24 3.92
C ILE A 257 7.64 -5.39 4.49
N TRP A 258 6.38 -5.81 4.25
CA TRP A 258 5.22 -5.13 4.81
C TRP A 258 5.19 -5.20 6.34
N TYR A 259 5.67 -6.29 6.92
CA TYR A 259 5.80 -6.44 8.37
C TYR A 259 6.79 -5.41 8.94
N VAL A 260 7.97 -5.26 8.32
CA VAL A 260 8.94 -4.23 8.71
C VAL A 260 8.33 -2.84 8.59
N PHE A 261 7.68 -2.55 7.45
CA PHE A 261 7.05 -1.26 7.21
C PHE A 261 5.98 -0.91 8.26
N ASN A 262 5.04 -1.83 8.50
CA ASN A 262 3.95 -1.65 9.45
C ASN A 262 4.45 -1.52 10.88
N THR A 263 5.45 -2.31 11.27
CA THR A 263 6.09 -2.24 12.59
C THR A 263 6.73 -0.89 12.83
N LEU A 264 7.50 -0.39 11.86
CA LEU A 264 8.14 0.92 11.96
C LEU A 264 7.10 2.03 12.12
N ILE A 265 6.09 2.09 11.23
CA ILE A 265 5.06 3.14 11.30
C ILE A 265 4.29 3.10 12.61
N THR A 266 3.96 1.89 13.10
CA THR A 266 3.14 1.72 14.31
C THR A 266 3.92 2.11 15.57
N ILE A 267 5.18 1.69 15.70
CA ILE A 267 5.98 1.96 16.91
C ILE A 267 6.60 3.35 16.91
N PHE A 268 6.74 3.98 15.75
CA PHE A 268 7.44 5.26 15.58
C PHE A 268 6.98 6.37 16.54
N PRO A 269 5.67 6.64 16.74
CA PRO A 269 5.25 7.70 17.65
C PRO A 269 5.68 7.45 19.10
N LEU A 270 5.51 6.21 19.58
CA LEU A 270 5.91 5.80 20.94
C LEU A 270 7.42 5.83 21.09
N TYR A 271 8.15 5.43 20.06
CA TYR A 271 9.61 5.48 20.04
C TYR A 271 10.13 6.92 20.19
N PHE A 272 9.58 7.86 19.41
CA PHE A 272 9.98 9.27 19.49
C PHE A 272 9.59 9.92 20.82
N GLU A 273 8.50 9.49 21.42
CA GLU A 273 8.02 10.01 22.70
C GLU A 273 8.84 9.49 23.87
N HIS A 274 9.04 8.17 23.96
CA HIS A 274 9.61 7.55 25.16
C HIS A 274 11.11 7.22 25.06
N VAL A 275 11.70 7.19 23.86
CA VAL A 275 13.14 6.93 23.68
C VAL A 275 13.91 8.19 23.34
N ILE A 276 13.36 9.04 22.46
CA ILE A 276 14.01 10.29 22.03
C ILE A 276 13.62 11.46 22.94
N ASP A 277 12.57 11.30 23.74
CA ASP A 277 12.03 12.32 24.66
C ASP A 277 11.50 13.56 23.90
N ILE A 278 10.68 13.30 22.87
CA ILE A 278 9.95 14.32 22.14
C ILE A 278 8.55 14.45 22.74
N SER A 279 8.33 15.58 23.41
CA SER A 279 7.06 15.91 24.05
C SER A 279 5.90 16.00 23.05
N ALA A 280 4.67 15.91 23.56
CA ALA A 280 3.47 16.06 22.75
C ALA A 280 3.39 17.44 22.05
N GLU A 281 3.96 18.48 22.67
CA GLU A 281 4.02 19.84 22.10
C GLU A 281 4.95 19.92 20.88
N GLU A 282 5.91 19.01 20.78
CA GLU A 282 6.84 18.87 19.65
C GLU A 282 6.33 17.90 18.58
N SER A 283 5.02 17.64 18.50
CA SER A 283 4.42 16.72 17.52
C SER A 283 4.78 17.06 16.07
N PHE A 284 5.08 18.33 15.75
CA PHE A 284 5.59 18.73 14.43
C PHE A 284 6.89 18.00 14.06
N PHE A 285 7.78 17.77 15.03
CA PHE A 285 9.04 17.08 14.81
C PHE A 285 8.86 15.61 14.41
N LYS A 286 7.93 14.91 15.09
CA LYS A 286 7.54 13.52 14.75
C LYS A 286 7.06 13.45 13.29
N THR A 287 6.19 14.37 12.89
CA THR A 287 5.69 14.47 11.51
C THR A 287 6.80 14.78 10.51
N LEU A 288 7.68 15.74 10.83
CA LEU A 288 8.80 16.12 9.98
C LEU A 288 9.75 14.95 9.72
N ALA A 289 10.06 14.16 10.76
CA ALA A 289 10.90 12.97 10.63
C ALA A 289 10.27 11.92 9.70
N LEU A 290 8.97 11.61 9.83
CA LEU A 290 8.28 10.69 8.91
C LEU A 290 8.25 11.21 7.46
N VAL A 291 7.90 12.48 7.27
CA VAL A 291 7.87 13.11 5.95
C VAL A 291 9.26 13.09 5.30
N SER A 292 10.32 13.32 6.07
CA SER A 292 11.70 13.26 5.56
C SER A 292 12.07 11.88 5.01
N ALA A 293 11.62 10.79 5.63
CA ALA A 293 11.82 9.43 5.12
C ALA A 293 11.12 9.23 3.77
N LEU A 294 9.89 9.72 3.61
CA LEU A 294 9.16 9.64 2.35
C LEU A 294 9.82 10.47 1.24
N LEU A 295 10.32 11.67 1.57
CA LEU A 295 11.05 12.51 0.62
C LEU A 295 12.33 11.84 0.17
N VAL A 296 13.16 11.33 1.10
CA VAL A 296 14.37 10.56 0.76
C VAL A 296 14.00 9.36 -0.11
N ALA A 297 12.90 8.66 0.20
CA ALA A 297 12.47 7.53 -0.60
C ALA A 297 12.18 7.91 -2.06
N ALA A 298 11.54 9.05 -2.30
CA ALA A 298 11.29 9.55 -3.66
C ALA A 298 12.59 9.92 -4.39
N PHE A 299 13.52 10.60 -3.71
CA PHE A 299 14.78 11.06 -4.33
C PHE A 299 15.76 9.92 -4.66
N VAL A 300 15.72 8.81 -3.90
CA VAL A 300 16.68 7.71 -4.02
C VAL A 300 16.23 6.61 -4.99
N LEU A 301 15.04 6.72 -5.61
CA LEU A 301 14.58 5.77 -6.64
C LEU A 301 15.57 5.52 -7.80
N PRO A 302 16.27 6.54 -8.36
CA PRO A 302 17.26 6.32 -9.41
C PRO A 302 18.42 5.42 -8.96
N PHE A 303 18.82 5.50 -7.68
CA PHE A 303 19.84 4.62 -7.10
C PHE A 303 19.36 3.17 -7.09
N HIS A 304 18.12 2.90 -6.70
CA HIS A 304 17.57 1.54 -6.73
C HIS A 304 17.41 0.99 -8.14
N LYS A 305 17.04 1.83 -9.11
CA LYS A 305 17.05 1.43 -10.52
C LYS A 305 18.45 1.03 -10.96
N TRP A 306 19.47 1.85 -10.68
CA TRP A 306 20.87 1.53 -10.99
C TRP A 306 21.29 0.20 -10.35
N LEU A 307 21.02 0.02 -9.05
CA LEU A 307 21.35 -1.18 -8.31
C LEU A 307 20.69 -2.42 -8.92
N GLY A 308 19.39 -2.33 -9.27
CA GLY A 308 18.62 -3.38 -9.94
C GLY A 308 19.17 -3.74 -11.32
N THR A 309 19.55 -2.74 -12.12
CA THR A 309 20.15 -2.99 -13.44
C THR A 309 21.55 -3.58 -13.37
N LYS A 310 22.33 -3.26 -12.33
CA LYS A 310 23.72 -3.71 -12.18
C LYS A 310 23.83 -5.12 -11.59
N TYR A 311 23.04 -5.42 -10.57
CA TYR A 311 23.15 -6.69 -9.82
C TYR A 311 21.97 -7.65 -10.06
N GLY A 312 20.94 -7.23 -10.81
CA GLY A 312 19.68 -7.94 -11.00
C GLY A 312 18.66 -7.58 -9.92
N MET A 313 17.37 -7.54 -10.28
CA MET A 313 16.29 -7.03 -9.43
C MET A 313 16.19 -7.78 -8.09
N ARG A 314 16.26 -9.11 -8.12
CA ARG A 314 16.26 -9.96 -6.92
C ARG A 314 17.45 -9.67 -6.00
N ASN A 315 18.67 -9.61 -6.53
CA ASN A 315 19.85 -9.38 -5.70
C ASN A 315 19.87 -7.95 -5.15
N ALA A 316 19.42 -6.97 -5.94
CA ALA A 316 19.29 -5.59 -5.49
C ALA A 316 18.26 -5.44 -4.35
N MET A 317 17.17 -6.21 -4.38
CA MET A 317 16.23 -6.31 -3.26
C MET A 317 16.90 -6.90 -2.01
N MET A 318 17.67 -7.98 -2.13
CA MET A 318 18.42 -8.54 -0.99
C MET A 318 19.46 -7.57 -0.42
N ILE A 319 20.18 -6.83 -1.28
CA ILE A 319 21.11 -5.77 -0.87
C ILE A 319 20.35 -4.67 -0.12
N THR A 320 19.19 -4.28 -0.61
CA THR A 320 18.34 -3.26 0.04
C THR A 320 17.86 -3.71 1.40
N MET A 321 17.43 -4.97 1.56
CA MET A 321 17.04 -5.51 2.86
C MET A 321 18.23 -5.60 3.82
N THR A 322 19.43 -5.91 3.32
CA THR A 322 20.66 -5.89 4.12
C THR A 322 21.02 -4.48 4.56
N LEU A 323 20.91 -3.51 3.65
CA LEU A 323 21.08 -2.09 3.95
C LEU A 323 20.04 -1.62 4.98
N TRP A 324 18.80 -2.11 4.91
CA TRP A 324 17.76 -1.80 5.88
C TRP A 324 18.14 -2.22 7.30
N ILE A 325 18.66 -3.43 7.49
CA ILE A 325 19.17 -3.88 8.79
C ILE A 325 20.25 -2.91 9.31
N GLY A 326 21.19 -2.53 8.44
CA GLY A 326 22.25 -1.58 8.79
C GLY A 326 21.70 -0.20 9.17
N LEU A 327 20.71 0.31 8.44
CA LEU A 327 20.08 1.60 8.71
C LEU A 327 19.15 1.57 9.92
N LEU A 328 18.63 0.41 10.32
CA LEU A 328 17.84 0.26 11.56
C LEU A 328 18.72 0.19 12.80
N THR A 329 19.98 -0.25 12.65
CA THR A 329 20.92 -0.44 13.78
C THR A 329 21.09 0.79 14.67
N PRO A 330 21.22 2.03 14.15
CA PRO A 330 21.31 3.23 14.97
C PRO A 330 20.13 3.46 15.94
N PHE A 331 18.92 3.00 15.60
CA PHE A 331 17.79 3.10 16.53
C PHE A 331 18.04 2.29 17.81
N PHE A 332 18.84 1.23 17.79
CA PHE A 332 19.10 0.50 19.03
C PHE A 332 19.99 1.29 20.01
N PHE A 333 20.84 2.18 19.51
CA PHE A 333 21.87 2.87 20.30
C PHE A 333 21.56 4.34 20.61
N ILE A 334 20.55 4.93 19.96
CA ILE A 334 20.13 6.31 20.27
C ILE A 334 19.65 6.39 21.72
N SER A 335 19.95 7.51 22.36
CA SER A 335 19.58 7.82 23.74
C SER A 335 18.67 9.04 23.78
N SER A 336 18.02 9.28 24.93
CA SER A 336 17.15 10.43 25.16
C SER A 336 17.83 11.77 24.83
N GLY A 337 17.10 12.68 24.19
CA GLY A 337 17.55 14.04 23.86
C GLY A 337 18.19 14.22 22.47
N ASP A 338 18.56 13.14 21.77
CA ASP A 338 19.24 13.19 20.46
C ASP A 338 18.28 13.42 19.27
N LYS A 339 17.46 14.47 19.34
CA LYS A 339 16.36 14.74 18.40
C LYS A 339 16.83 14.82 16.94
N ILE A 340 17.90 15.57 16.66
CA ILE A 340 18.45 15.74 15.30
C ILE A 340 18.94 14.40 14.74
N PHE A 341 19.63 13.61 15.56
CA PHE A 341 20.09 12.29 15.13
C PHE A 341 18.90 11.36 14.83
N GLY A 342 17.87 11.37 15.68
CA GLY A 342 16.60 10.69 15.46
C GLY A 342 15.93 11.03 14.12
N LEU A 343 15.92 12.32 13.76
CA LEU A 343 15.42 12.77 12.46
C LEU A 343 16.28 12.23 11.30
N ILE A 344 17.61 12.31 11.40
CA ILE A 344 18.52 11.84 10.34
C ILE A 344 18.38 10.33 10.12
N ILE A 345 18.35 9.52 11.18
CA ILE A 345 18.23 8.06 11.05
C ILE A 345 16.84 7.65 10.53
N THR A 346 15.80 8.43 10.85
CA THR A 346 14.46 8.25 10.28
C THR A 346 14.46 8.59 8.79
N ALA A 347 15.02 9.74 8.41
CA ALA A 347 15.16 10.13 7.01
C ALA A 347 15.91 9.06 6.20
N ALA A 348 16.97 8.50 6.78
CA ALA A 348 17.77 7.45 6.16
C ALA A 348 16.96 6.17 5.86
N GLN A 349 15.93 5.84 6.66
CA GLN A 349 15.04 4.71 6.35
C GLN A 349 14.39 4.84 4.97
N GLY A 350 14.20 6.07 4.48
CA GLY A 350 13.71 6.37 3.14
C GLY A 350 14.47 5.65 2.04
N VAL A 351 15.79 5.44 2.20
CA VAL A 351 16.62 4.69 1.25
C VAL A 351 16.09 3.26 1.12
N SER A 352 15.97 2.52 2.22
CA SER A 352 15.51 1.13 2.17
C SER A 352 14.05 0.99 1.78
N LEU A 353 13.19 1.92 2.23
CA LEU A 353 11.78 1.98 1.87
C LEU A 353 11.58 2.13 0.35
N SER A 354 12.37 3.00 -0.28
CA SER A 354 12.36 3.22 -1.72
C SER A 354 12.60 1.92 -2.49
N GLY A 355 13.68 1.21 -2.15
CA GLY A 355 14.03 -0.03 -2.84
C GLY A 355 13.03 -1.14 -2.58
N ALA A 356 12.60 -1.33 -1.33
CA ALA A 356 11.66 -2.38 -0.96
C ALA A 356 10.36 -2.29 -1.79
N LEU A 357 9.77 -1.10 -1.91
CA LEU A 357 8.56 -0.88 -2.70
C LEU A 357 8.82 -0.91 -4.22
N PHE A 358 10.03 -0.57 -4.66
CA PHE A 358 10.39 -0.54 -6.08
C PHE A 358 10.55 -1.94 -6.69
N TYR A 359 11.22 -2.87 -5.98
CA TYR A 359 11.51 -4.21 -6.52
C TYR A 359 10.32 -5.17 -6.48
N VAL A 360 9.40 -4.99 -5.53
CA VAL A 360 8.21 -5.85 -5.35
C VAL A 360 7.38 -5.93 -6.64
N ASP A 361 7.03 -4.79 -7.22
CA ASP A 361 6.21 -4.75 -8.44
C ASP A 361 6.89 -5.39 -9.65
N ILE A 362 8.22 -5.24 -9.73
CA ILE A 362 9.02 -5.74 -10.85
C ILE A 362 9.12 -7.27 -10.79
N LEU A 363 9.47 -7.81 -9.62
CA LEU A 363 9.60 -9.25 -9.40
C LEU A 363 8.26 -9.97 -9.50
N LEU A 364 7.17 -9.35 -9.02
CA LEU A 364 5.83 -9.90 -9.22
C LEU A 364 5.48 -9.97 -10.72
N GLY A 365 5.89 -8.96 -11.50
CA GLY A 365 5.81 -8.99 -12.96
C GLY A 365 6.54 -10.18 -13.59
N ASP A 366 7.77 -10.49 -13.15
CA ASP A 366 8.52 -11.65 -13.65
C ASP A 366 7.86 -13.00 -13.29
N ILE A 367 7.20 -13.08 -12.13
CA ILE A 367 6.45 -14.28 -11.73
C ILE A 367 5.18 -14.44 -12.57
N ILE A 368 4.50 -13.34 -12.89
CA ILE A 368 3.35 -13.32 -13.80
C ILE A 368 3.77 -13.76 -15.20
N ASP A 369 4.93 -13.31 -15.66
CA ASP A 369 5.52 -13.72 -16.94
C ASP A 369 5.91 -15.22 -16.94
N GLU A 370 6.49 -15.71 -15.84
CA GLU A 370 6.74 -17.14 -15.66
C GLU A 370 5.44 -17.95 -15.74
N ASP A 371 4.39 -17.53 -15.05
CA ASP A 371 3.09 -18.20 -15.06
C ASP A 371 2.47 -18.22 -16.47
N ALA A 372 2.55 -17.09 -17.18
CA ALA A 372 2.08 -16.98 -18.56
C ALA A 372 2.82 -17.94 -19.49
N SER A 373 4.14 -18.11 -19.31
CA SER A 373 4.94 -19.06 -20.10
C SER A 373 4.54 -20.52 -19.91
N ARG A 374 3.92 -20.86 -18.77
CA ARG A 374 3.48 -22.23 -18.43
C ARG A 374 2.04 -22.50 -18.84
N HIS A 375 1.14 -21.54 -18.62
CA HIS A 375 -0.30 -21.70 -18.82
C HIS A 375 -0.81 -21.09 -20.13
N GLY A 376 0.03 -20.33 -20.85
CA GLY A 376 -0.34 -19.67 -22.09
C GLY A 376 -1.36 -18.55 -21.90
N VAL A 377 -1.51 -18.01 -20.69
CA VAL A 377 -2.38 -16.88 -20.38
C VAL A 377 -1.85 -16.06 -19.21
N LYS A 378 -1.91 -14.73 -19.32
CA LYS A 378 -1.45 -13.80 -18.30
C LYS A 378 -2.57 -13.51 -17.29
N ARG A 379 -2.34 -13.84 -16.01
CA ARG A 379 -3.30 -13.74 -14.89
C ARG A 379 -2.91 -12.65 -13.88
N SER A 380 -2.49 -11.48 -14.36
CA SER A 380 -1.88 -10.44 -13.53
C SER A 380 -2.75 -10.04 -12.33
N ALA A 381 -4.06 -9.82 -12.56
CA ALA A 381 -4.98 -9.38 -11.50
C ALA A 381 -5.17 -10.43 -10.41
N SER A 382 -5.23 -11.72 -10.79
CA SER A 382 -5.27 -12.82 -9.82
C SER A 382 -4.02 -12.85 -8.94
N PHE A 383 -2.83 -12.65 -9.52
CA PHE A 383 -1.58 -12.62 -8.75
C PHE A 383 -1.50 -11.44 -7.78
N TYR A 384 -1.92 -10.24 -8.20
CA TYR A 384 -2.00 -9.08 -7.30
C TYR A 384 -3.02 -9.28 -6.19
N GLY A 385 -4.22 -9.78 -6.48
CA GLY A 385 -5.25 -10.04 -5.46
C GLY A 385 -4.83 -11.09 -4.43
N ILE A 386 -4.15 -12.17 -4.85
CA ILE A 386 -3.63 -13.19 -3.93
C ILE A 386 -2.43 -12.65 -3.14
N ASN A 387 -1.55 -11.88 -3.78
CA ASN A 387 -0.47 -11.20 -3.08
C ASN A 387 -1.02 -10.26 -1.99
N ALA A 388 -2.07 -9.50 -2.29
CA ALA A 388 -2.77 -8.61 -1.35
C ALA A 388 -3.29 -9.36 -0.13
N LEU A 389 -4.04 -10.44 -0.35
CA LEU A 389 -4.55 -11.30 0.72
C LEU A 389 -3.43 -11.80 1.65
N ILE A 390 -2.33 -12.30 1.08
CA ILE A 390 -1.28 -12.94 1.88
C ILE A 390 -0.48 -11.90 2.66
N HIS A 391 -0.04 -10.80 2.01
CA HIS A 391 0.81 -9.85 2.72
C HIS A 391 0.06 -9.04 3.80
N ARG A 392 -1.28 -9.00 3.80
CA ARG A 392 -2.08 -8.49 4.94
C ARG A 392 -1.80 -9.21 6.26
N THR A 393 -1.33 -10.46 6.22
CA THR A 393 -0.90 -11.18 7.43
C THR A 393 0.28 -10.49 8.14
N SER A 394 1.02 -9.62 7.45
CA SER A 394 2.07 -8.79 8.05
C SER A 394 1.57 -7.89 9.18
N THR A 395 0.34 -7.38 9.09
CA THR A 395 -0.28 -6.57 10.15
C THR A 395 -0.51 -7.41 11.40
N ILE A 396 -0.95 -8.65 11.23
CA ILE A 396 -1.13 -9.60 12.35
C ILE A 396 0.22 -9.87 13.02
N LEU A 397 1.27 -10.15 12.24
CA LEU A 397 2.62 -10.35 12.76
C LEU A 397 3.14 -9.12 13.52
N THR A 398 2.85 -7.92 13.02
CA THR A 398 3.20 -6.64 13.67
C THR A 398 2.57 -6.54 15.05
N MET A 399 1.25 -6.73 15.14
CA MET A 399 0.52 -6.65 16.40
C MET A 399 0.94 -7.75 17.39
N MET A 400 1.16 -8.97 16.90
CA MET A 400 1.70 -10.06 17.72
C MET A 400 3.08 -9.73 18.28
N THR A 401 3.96 -9.12 17.48
CA THR A 401 5.30 -8.72 17.91
C THR A 401 5.21 -7.71 19.04
N ILE A 402 4.43 -6.65 18.84
CA ILE A 402 4.21 -5.59 19.83
C ILE A 402 3.64 -6.18 21.13
N PHE A 403 2.62 -7.04 21.01
CA PHE A 403 2.01 -7.71 22.15
C PHE A 403 3.04 -8.54 22.93
N ILE A 404 3.77 -9.44 22.27
CA ILE A 404 4.74 -10.34 22.91
C ILE A 404 5.84 -9.55 23.63
N VAL A 405 6.35 -8.49 23.02
CA VAL A 405 7.43 -7.69 23.62
C VAL A 405 6.93 -6.91 24.83
N PHE A 406 5.75 -6.29 24.77
CA PHE A 406 5.21 -5.53 25.90
C PHE A 406 4.72 -6.40 27.06
N GLN A 407 4.46 -7.69 26.87
CA GLN A 407 4.18 -8.62 27.99
C GLN A 407 5.34 -8.68 29.01
N GLY A 408 6.57 -8.34 28.60
CA GLY A 408 7.73 -8.25 29.50
C GLY A 408 7.91 -6.90 30.19
N THR A 409 6.94 -5.99 30.08
CA THR A 409 7.01 -4.61 30.60
C THR A 409 5.76 -4.27 31.42
N ASP A 410 5.75 -3.11 32.07
CA ASP A 410 4.57 -2.60 32.76
C ASP A 410 3.38 -2.31 31.83
N TRP A 411 3.61 -2.26 30.50
CA TRP A 411 2.55 -2.10 29.50
C TRP A 411 1.84 -3.41 29.10
N ALA A 412 2.11 -4.52 29.78
CA ALA A 412 1.46 -5.81 29.52
C ALA A 412 -0.08 -5.75 29.65
N GLY A 413 -0.59 -4.93 30.58
CA GLY A 413 -2.02 -4.69 30.81
C GLY A 413 -2.60 -3.49 30.05
N GLY A 414 -1.80 -2.83 29.21
CA GLY A 414 -2.13 -1.57 28.55
C GLY A 414 -1.21 -0.43 28.99
N TYR A 415 -1.29 0.68 28.27
CA TYR A 415 -0.46 1.86 28.55
C TYR A 415 -0.71 2.41 29.95
N THR A 416 0.36 2.63 30.70
CA THR A 416 0.36 3.31 32.01
C THR A 416 1.33 4.50 31.94
N THR A 417 1.06 5.54 32.72
CA THR A 417 1.96 6.70 32.85
C THR A 417 3.06 6.49 33.90
N ILE A 418 2.89 5.49 34.77
CA ILE A 418 3.88 5.06 35.76
C ILE A 418 4.37 3.68 35.31
N TYR A 419 5.63 3.61 34.93
CA TYR A 419 6.29 2.40 34.43
C TYR A 419 7.81 2.52 34.61
N ASP A 420 8.51 1.40 34.58
CA ASP A 420 9.97 1.37 34.50
C ASP A 420 10.43 1.76 33.09
N GLU A 421 10.91 3.01 32.97
CA GLU A 421 11.38 3.61 31.72
C GLU A 421 12.39 2.72 30.98
N ALA A 422 13.33 2.08 31.71
CA ALA A 422 14.37 1.27 31.10
C ALA A 422 13.80 0.04 30.38
N THR A 423 12.77 -0.59 30.94
CA THR A 423 12.14 -1.78 30.32
C THR A 423 11.32 -1.41 29.10
N VAL A 424 10.58 -0.30 29.15
CA VAL A 424 9.78 0.20 28.03
C VAL A 424 10.67 0.72 26.90
N GLU A 425 11.73 1.46 27.23
CA GLU A 425 12.71 1.92 26.24
C GLU A 425 13.36 0.73 25.52
N LEU A 426 13.78 -0.31 26.26
CA LEU A 426 14.33 -1.53 25.67
C LEU A 426 13.29 -2.24 24.78
N ALA A 427 12.05 -2.36 25.23
CA ALA A 427 10.97 -2.95 24.43
C ALA A 427 10.76 -2.21 23.10
N LEU A 428 10.73 -0.88 23.13
CA LEU A 428 10.62 -0.03 21.93
C LEU A 428 11.81 -0.22 20.99
N LYS A 429 13.04 -0.29 21.54
CA LYS A 429 14.27 -0.56 20.78
C LYS A 429 14.25 -1.96 20.14
N LEU A 430 13.76 -2.97 20.84
CA LEU A 430 13.61 -4.33 20.29
C LEU A 430 12.60 -4.35 19.13
N ILE A 431 11.44 -3.72 19.30
CA ILE A 431 10.38 -3.68 18.29
C ILE A 431 10.82 -2.90 17.05
N ILE A 432 11.55 -1.80 17.19
CA ILE A 432 11.95 -0.98 16.02
C ILE A 432 13.15 -1.55 15.26
N PHE A 433 14.05 -2.28 15.93
CA PHE A 433 15.29 -2.77 15.32
C PHE A 433 15.33 -4.29 15.17
N VAL A 434 15.28 -5.05 16.28
CA VAL A 434 15.61 -6.48 16.27
C VAL A 434 14.59 -7.27 15.46
N PHE A 435 13.31 -7.07 15.73
CA PHE A 435 12.23 -7.80 15.05
C PHE A 435 12.13 -7.47 13.55
N PRO A 436 12.13 -6.18 13.15
CA PRO A 436 12.32 -5.78 11.77
C PRO A 436 13.53 -6.40 11.08
N SER A 437 14.68 -6.47 11.76
CA SER A 437 15.90 -7.07 11.22
C SER A 437 15.73 -8.57 10.98
N ILE A 438 15.07 -9.29 11.89
CA ILE A 438 14.69 -10.70 11.70
C ILE A 438 13.77 -10.83 10.48
N GLY A 439 12.77 -9.94 10.33
CA GLY A 439 11.91 -9.90 9.14
C GLY A 439 12.71 -9.72 7.84
N CYS A 440 13.66 -8.79 7.82
CA CYS A 440 14.58 -8.61 6.68
C CYS A 440 15.40 -9.88 6.40
N LEU A 441 15.94 -10.53 7.43
CA LEU A 441 16.72 -11.76 7.27
C LEU A 441 15.87 -12.91 6.71
N ILE A 442 14.65 -13.10 7.20
CA ILE A 442 13.71 -14.10 6.67
C ILE A 442 13.43 -13.81 5.19
N GLY A 443 13.12 -12.55 4.85
CA GLY A 443 12.88 -12.16 3.46
C GLY A 443 14.10 -12.42 2.56
N ILE A 444 15.32 -12.13 3.03
CA ILE A 444 16.57 -12.45 2.32
C ILE A 444 16.71 -13.96 2.10
N VAL A 445 16.43 -14.79 3.10
CA VAL A 445 16.52 -16.26 2.99
C VAL A 445 15.56 -16.78 1.91
N PHE A 446 14.31 -16.31 1.90
CA PHE A 446 13.35 -16.72 0.88
C PHE A 446 13.74 -16.22 -0.52
N LEU A 447 14.22 -14.98 -0.64
CA LEU A 447 14.74 -14.45 -1.90
C LEU A 447 16.00 -15.20 -2.36
N LYS A 448 16.87 -15.68 -1.47
CA LYS A 448 18.01 -16.54 -1.84
C LYS A 448 17.57 -17.86 -2.49
N SER A 449 16.37 -18.34 -2.19
CA SER A 449 15.81 -19.52 -2.84
C SER A 449 14.98 -19.20 -4.10
N PHE A 450 14.67 -17.94 -4.37
CA PHE A 450 13.95 -17.48 -5.56
C PHE A 450 14.79 -17.70 -6.81
N SER A 451 14.26 -18.45 -7.79
CA SER A 451 15.07 -18.99 -8.89
C SER A 451 15.10 -18.10 -10.13
N LEU A 452 14.12 -17.21 -10.31
CA LEU A 452 14.03 -16.29 -11.44
C LEU A 452 15.07 -15.16 -11.34
N HIS A 453 16.35 -15.49 -11.53
CA HIS A 453 17.46 -14.55 -11.66
C HIS A 453 18.55 -15.09 -12.58
N GLY A 454 19.39 -14.20 -13.12
CA GLY A 454 20.51 -14.59 -13.99
C GLY A 454 20.04 -15.42 -15.19
N LYS A 455 20.67 -16.58 -15.41
CA LYS A 455 20.42 -17.44 -16.58
C LYS A 455 18.99 -17.96 -16.67
N GLU A 456 18.38 -18.41 -15.56
CA GLU A 456 16.99 -18.91 -15.57
C GLU A 456 15.99 -17.83 -16.02
N LEU A 457 16.24 -16.59 -15.61
CA LEU A 457 15.42 -15.44 -15.98
C LEU A 457 15.59 -15.10 -17.47
N GLU A 458 16.81 -15.17 -17.98
CA GLU A 458 17.10 -14.98 -19.40
C GLU A 458 16.44 -16.07 -20.26
N GLU A 459 16.56 -17.34 -19.88
CA GLU A 459 15.93 -18.47 -20.56
C GLU A 459 14.38 -18.37 -20.55
N MET A 460 13.79 -17.93 -19.45
CA MET A 460 12.35 -17.65 -19.37
C MET A 460 11.94 -16.53 -20.35
N ARG A 461 12.72 -15.45 -20.42
CA ARG A 461 12.49 -14.34 -21.36
C ARG A 461 12.62 -14.75 -22.81
N GLU A 462 13.61 -15.58 -23.14
CA GLU A 462 13.79 -16.12 -24.48
C GLU A 462 12.61 -16.99 -24.90
N ARG A 463 12.06 -17.79 -23.98
CA ARG A 463 10.82 -18.55 -24.23
C ARG A 463 9.65 -17.62 -24.51
N LEU A 464 9.45 -16.57 -23.71
CA LEU A 464 8.36 -15.61 -23.94
C LEU A 464 8.50 -14.84 -25.26
N ARG A 465 9.71 -14.53 -25.70
CA ARG A 465 9.94 -13.90 -27.02
C ARG A 465 9.44 -14.75 -28.19
N LYS A 466 9.32 -16.07 -28.01
CA LYS A 466 8.75 -16.98 -29.02
C LYS A 466 7.21 -16.93 -29.07
N TYR A 467 6.59 -16.34 -28.06
CA TYR A 467 5.13 -16.20 -27.93
C TYR A 467 4.76 -14.72 -27.66
N PRO A 468 4.88 -13.84 -28.67
CA PRO A 468 4.61 -12.40 -28.50
C PRO A 468 3.21 -12.09 -27.94
N GLU A 469 2.24 -12.97 -28.14
CA GLU A 469 0.89 -12.90 -27.60
C GLU A 469 0.81 -13.10 -26.06
N LEU A 470 1.91 -13.53 -25.43
CA LEU A 470 2.03 -13.70 -23.98
C LEU A 470 2.87 -12.59 -23.32
N LEU A 471 3.52 -11.74 -24.12
CA LEU A 471 4.45 -10.71 -23.65
C LEU A 471 3.74 -9.48 -23.10
#